data_AF-A0A0C9WNB7-F1
#
_entry.id   AF-A0A0C9WNB7-F1
#
_cell.length_a   1.000
_cell.length_b   1.000
_cell.length_c   1.000
_cell.angle_alpha   90.00
_cell.angle_beta   90.00
_cell.angle_gamma   90.00
#
_symmetry.space_group_name_H-M   'P 1'
#
loop_
_entity.id
_entity.type
_entity.pdbx_description
1 polymer ?
#
loop_
_entity_poly.entity_id
_entity_poly.type
_entity_poly.pdbx_seq_one_letter_code
_entity_poly.pdbx_strand_id
1 'polypeptide(L)'
;MSHNNTPHRKSLMGGCVVRISSILTIELEDASQRIPVLTQKREREKVEREKKRAEKQDGTAMDVDGGTGVEEEIPTYSDTEAPSLLPQNHYCDITELEAPYTDPATGLRYHDKSVYELIKDW
;
A
#
# COMPACT_ATOMS: atom_id res chain seq x y z
N MET A 1 61.84 -13.00 -35.22
CA MET A 1 61.78 -13.91 -34.05
C MET A 1 62.50 -13.26 -32.88
N SER A 2 61.76 -12.78 -31.89
CA SER A 2 62.29 -12.51 -30.56
C SER A 2 61.13 -12.57 -29.57
N HIS A 3 61.10 -13.69 -28.85
CA HIS A 3 60.34 -13.89 -27.63
C HIS A 3 61.01 -13.10 -26.50
N ASN A 4 60.23 -12.67 -25.50
CA ASN A 4 60.53 -12.71 -24.05
C ASN A 4 59.40 -11.93 -23.33
N ASN A 5 58.41 -12.62 -22.77
CA ASN A 5 58.32 -13.14 -21.40
C ASN A 5 57.74 -12.11 -20.39
N THR A 6 56.51 -12.42 -19.95
CA THR A 6 55.67 -11.82 -18.91
C THR A 6 56.32 -11.79 -17.52
N PRO A 7 55.77 -10.94 -16.62
CA PRO A 7 55.47 -11.44 -15.27
C PRO A 7 53.99 -11.28 -14.91
N HIS A 8 53.44 -12.43 -14.54
CA HIS A 8 52.11 -12.67 -13.99
C HIS A 8 52.00 -12.03 -12.60
N ARG A 9 51.20 -10.97 -12.43
CA ARG A 9 50.82 -10.48 -11.10
C ARG A 9 49.87 -11.49 -10.46
N LYS A 10 50.29 -12.04 -9.32
CA LYS A 10 49.49 -12.94 -8.49
C LYS A 10 48.89 -12.17 -7.32
N SER A 11 47.70 -12.58 -6.93
CA SER A 11 47.12 -12.51 -5.58
C SER A 11 46.62 -11.14 -5.09
N LEU A 12 45.30 -11.04 -4.83
CA LEU A 12 44.73 -11.01 -3.47
C LEU A 12 43.20 -10.75 -3.55
N MET A 13 42.36 -11.78 -3.63
CA MET A 13 40.90 -11.63 -3.43
C MET A 13 40.32 -12.86 -2.72
N GLY A 14 40.77 -13.11 -1.48
CA GLY A 14 40.32 -14.24 -0.64
C GLY A 14 39.67 -13.82 0.69
N GLY A 15 39.21 -12.56 0.81
CA GLY A 15 38.75 -12.00 2.10
C GLY A 15 37.25 -11.78 2.27
N CYS A 16 36.44 -11.73 1.19
CA CYS A 16 35.04 -11.32 1.31
C CYS A 16 34.03 -12.45 1.56
N VAL A 17 34.39 -13.71 1.31
CA VAL A 17 33.38 -14.79 1.28
C VAL A 17 32.93 -15.24 2.68
N VAL A 18 33.76 -15.06 3.72
CA VAL A 18 33.48 -15.63 5.06
C VAL A 18 32.45 -14.81 5.87
N ARG A 19 32.29 -13.51 5.59
CA ARG A 19 31.36 -12.65 6.36
C ARG A 19 29.91 -12.66 5.88
N ILE A 20 29.67 -13.09 4.64
CA ILE A 20 28.30 -13.18 4.10
C ILE A 20 27.59 -14.42 4.68
N SER A 21 28.31 -15.53 4.90
CA SER A 21 27.72 -16.74 5.51
C SER A 21 27.26 -16.55 6.95
N SER A 22 27.88 -15.65 7.73
CA SER A 22 27.56 -15.45 9.15
C SER A 22 26.29 -14.60 9.36
N ILE A 23 25.95 -13.73 8.40
CA ILE A 23 24.76 -12.86 8.48
C ILE A 23 23.50 -13.63 8.06
N LEU A 24 23.60 -14.51 7.06
CA LEU A 24 22.45 -15.32 6.59
C LEU A 24 21.97 -16.34 7.63
N THR A 25 22.83 -16.82 8.52
CA THR A 25 22.46 -17.78 9.58
C THR A 25 21.66 -17.14 10.71
N ILE A 26 21.91 -15.86 11.05
CA ILE A 26 21.23 -15.18 12.17
C ILE A 26 19.75 -14.89 11.85
N GLU A 27 19.43 -14.51 10.60
CA GLU A 27 18.05 -14.22 10.17
C GLU A 27 17.16 -15.49 10.09
N LEU A 28 17.76 -16.67 9.86
CA LEU A 28 17.02 -17.93 9.70
C LEU A 28 16.62 -18.56 11.05
N GLU A 29 17.42 -18.34 12.11
CA GLU A 29 17.16 -18.87 13.45
C GLU A 29 16.07 -18.09 14.19
N ASP A 30 15.98 -16.77 13.97
CA ASP A 30 14.97 -15.87 14.57
C ASP A 30 13.54 -16.15 14.03
N ALA A 31 13.42 -16.54 12.76
CA ALA A 31 12.13 -16.89 12.15
C ALA A 31 11.55 -18.20 12.70
N SER A 32 12.40 -19.20 12.99
CA SER A 32 11.98 -20.51 13.51
C SER A 32 11.37 -20.43 14.91
N GLN A 33 11.83 -19.49 15.75
CA GLN A 33 11.30 -19.31 17.10
C GLN A 33 10.06 -18.41 17.16
N ARG A 34 9.90 -17.47 16.21
CA ARG A 34 8.75 -16.55 16.17
C ARG A 34 7.46 -17.22 15.71
N ILE A 35 7.53 -18.11 14.71
CA ILE A 35 6.36 -18.78 14.14
C ILE A 35 5.53 -19.57 15.19
N PRO A 36 6.11 -20.45 16.03
CA PRO A 36 5.34 -21.20 17.03
C PRO A 36 4.74 -20.32 18.14
N VAL A 37 5.40 -19.21 18.49
CA VAL A 37 4.89 -18.25 19.48
C VAL A 37 3.69 -17.47 18.93
N LEU A 38 3.74 -17.10 17.64
CA LEU A 38 2.64 -16.41 16.98
C LEU A 38 1.44 -17.33 16.75
N THR A 39 1.66 -18.60 16.40
CA THR A 39 0.58 -19.58 16.31
C THR A 39 -0.06 -19.82 17.68
N GLN A 40 0.72 -19.98 18.75
CA GLN A 40 0.18 -20.17 20.09
C GLN A 40 -0.64 -18.96 20.58
N LYS A 41 -0.20 -17.72 20.29
CA LYS A 41 -0.96 -16.50 20.61
C LYS A 41 -2.30 -16.45 19.86
N ARG A 42 -2.30 -16.76 18.55
CA ARG A 42 -3.50 -16.78 17.71
C ARG A 42 -4.51 -17.84 18.17
N GLU A 43 -4.03 -19.02 18.56
CA GLU A 43 -4.90 -20.08 19.07
C GLU A 43 -5.53 -19.71 20.42
N ARG A 44 -4.79 -19.04 21.32
CA ARG A 44 -5.36 -18.52 22.59
C ARG A 44 -6.44 -17.45 22.35
N GLU A 45 -6.21 -16.54 21.41
CA GLU A 45 -7.19 -15.50 21.04
C GLU A 45 -8.47 -16.10 20.44
N LYS A 46 -8.35 -17.16 19.61
CA LYS A 46 -9.51 -17.88 19.08
C LYS A 46 -10.33 -18.54 20.19
N VAL A 47 -9.67 -19.24 21.12
CA VAL A 47 -10.33 -19.91 22.25
C VAL A 47 -11.03 -18.91 23.16
N GLU A 48 -10.43 -17.76 23.42
CA GLU A 48 -11.06 -16.70 24.23
C GLU A 48 -12.31 -16.12 23.54
N ARG A 49 -12.22 -15.85 22.22
CA ARG A 49 -13.36 -15.36 21.43
C ARG A 49 -14.47 -16.38 21.34
N GLU A 50 -14.14 -17.66 21.22
CA GLU A 50 -15.11 -18.75 21.17
C GLU A 50 -15.78 -18.96 22.54
N LYS A 51 -15.01 -18.91 23.63
CA LYS A 51 -15.53 -18.93 25.00
C LYS A 51 -16.47 -17.74 25.26
N LYS A 52 -16.10 -16.53 24.84
CA LYS A 52 -16.93 -15.33 24.98
C LYS A 52 -18.21 -15.39 24.12
N ARG A 53 -18.20 -16.12 23.00
CA ARG A 53 -19.40 -16.40 22.20
C ARG A 53 -20.29 -17.45 22.86
N ALA A 54 -19.69 -18.50 23.43
CA ALA A 54 -20.42 -19.52 24.18
C ALA A 54 -21.09 -18.92 25.42
N GLU A 55 -20.38 -18.07 26.17
CA GLU A 55 -20.89 -17.34 27.35
C GLU A 55 -21.89 -16.22 26.99
N LYS A 56 -21.94 -15.81 25.73
CA LYS A 56 -23.01 -14.92 25.25
C LYS A 56 -24.22 -15.71 24.82
N GLN A 57 -24.04 -16.93 24.27
CA GLN A 57 -25.13 -17.78 23.82
C GLN A 57 -25.96 -18.37 24.96
N ASP A 58 -25.36 -18.73 26.10
CA ASP A 58 -26.10 -19.12 27.30
C ASP A 58 -26.77 -17.92 28.00
N GLY A 59 -26.19 -16.72 27.90
CA GLY A 59 -26.76 -15.47 28.42
C GLY A 59 -27.80 -14.76 27.53
N THR A 60 -28.09 -15.23 26.30
CA THR A 60 -29.04 -14.57 25.36
C THR A 60 -30.47 -15.12 25.42
N ALA A 61 -30.80 -15.97 26.40
CA ALA A 61 -32.19 -16.16 26.80
C ALA A 61 -32.64 -15.01 27.73
N MET A 62 -32.64 -13.79 27.22
CA MET A 62 -33.21 -12.60 27.88
C MET A 62 -34.52 -12.27 27.17
N ASP A 63 -35.63 -12.39 27.89
CA ASP A 63 -36.98 -12.13 27.41
C ASP A 63 -37.11 -10.73 26.78
N VAL A 64 -37.49 -10.71 25.50
CA VAL A 64 -37.95 -9.48 24.83
C VAL A 64 -39.42 -9.32 25.17
N ASP A 65 -39.72 -8.68 26.30
CA ASP A 65 -41.05 -8.14 26.56
C ASP A 65 -41.20 -6.76 25.88
N GLY A 66 -42.39 -6.55 25.33
CA GLY A 66 -42.64 -5.66 24.23
C GLY A 66 -42.83 -4.18 24.60
N GLY A 67 -42.61 -3.36 23.58
CA GLY A 67 -43.36 -2.14 23.36
C GLY A 67 -42.67 -0.85 23.76
N THR A 68 -42.21 -0.08 22.77
CA THR A 68 -42.62 1.32 22.57
C THR A 68 -42.19 1.75 21.17
N GLY A 69 -43.05 2.48 20.47
CA GLY A 69 -42.82 2.91 19.09
C GLY A 69 -41.53 3.70 18.95
N VAL A 70 -40.56 3.11 18.25
CA VAL A 70 -39.46 3.84 17.67
C VAL A 70 -39.99 4.29 16.32
N GLU A 71 -40.45 5.54 16.21
CA GLU A 71 -40.42 6.22 14.92
C GLU A 71 -39.00 6.01 14.42
N GLU A 72 -38.85 5.20 13.37
CA GLU A 72 -37.55 4.84 12.83
C GLU A 72 -36.82 6.14 12.52
N GLU A 73 -35.85 6.50 13.38
CA GLU A 73 -34.97 7.63 13.20
C GLU A 73 -34.10 7.28 11.99
N ILE A 74 -34.61 7.57 10.80
CA ILE A 74 -33.94 7.31 9.53
C ILE A 74 -32.62 8.08 9.61
N PRO A 75 -31.46 7.40 9.66
CA PRO A 75 -30.18 8.09 9.77
C PRO A 75 -30.00 8.97 8.53
N THR A 76 -29.95 10.28 8.72
CA THR A 76 -29.63 11.22 7.64
C THR A 76 -28.12 11.12 7.40
N TYR A 77 -27.75 10.26 6.46
CA TYR A 77 -26.39 10.21 5.92
C TYR A 77 -26.14 11.52 5.18
N SER A 78 -25.38 12.41 5.80
CA SER A 78 -24.89 13.62 5.15
C SER A 78 -23.73 13.22 4.24
N ASP A 79 -23.78 13.57 2.95
CA ASP A 79 -22.72 13.28 2.00
C ASP A 79 -21.37 13.85 2.49
N THR A 80 -20.43 12.96 2.81
CA THR A 80 -19.09 13.37 3.23
C THR A 80 -18.20 13.59 2.02
N GLU A 81 -18.15 14.84 1.54
CA GLU A 81 -17.28 15.31 0.47
C GLU A 81 -15.81 15.34 0.95
N ALA A 82 -15.09 14.23 0.81
CA ALA A 82 -13.68 14.14 1.17
C ALA A 82 -12.79 14.65 0.02
N PRO A 83 -11.77 15.49 0.29
CA PRO A 83 -10.85 15.95 -0.75
C PRO A 83 -9.96 14.80 -1.25
N SER A 84 -9.63 14.81 -2.54
CA SER A 84 -8.72 13.82 -3.11
C SER A 84 -7.31 13.97 -2.52
N LEU A 85 -6.77 12.88 -1.96
CA LEU A 85 -5.42 12.87 -1.39
C LEU A 85 -4.31 12.80 -2.46
N LEU A 86 -4.64 12.32 -3.65
CA LEU A 86 -3.70 12.21 -4.76
C LEU A 86 -3.74 13.47 -5.62
N PRO A 87 -2.59 13.92 -6.14
CA PRO A 87 -2.56 15.03 -7.08
C PRO A 87 -3.36 14.66 -8.33
N GLN A 88 -4.15 15.60 -8.82
CA GLN A 88 -4.93 15.44 -10.04
C GLN A 88 -4.00 15.48 -11.25
N ASN A 89 -4.24 14.61 -12.22
CA ASN A 89 -3.52 14.63 -13.48
C ASN A 89 -3.97 15.82 -14.34
N HIS A 90 -3.04 16.39 -15.11
CA HIS A 90 -3.32 17.50 -16.00
C HIS A 90 -3.65 16.98 -17.40
N TYR A 91 -4.91 17.14 -17.81
CA TYR A 91 -5.39 16.78 -19.13
C TYR A 91 -5.79 18.02 -19.94
N CYS A 92 -5.70 17.88 -21.26
CA CYS A 92 -6.13 18.85 -22.24
C CYS A 92 -7.65 18.89 -22.26
N ASP A 93 -8.23 20.09 -22.20
CA ASP A 93 -9.69 20.27 -22.14
C ASP A 93 -10.40 19.91 -23.45
N ILE A 94 -9.64 19.79 -24.56
CA ILE A 94 -10.17 19.52 -25.91
C ILE A 94 -9.89 18.09 -26.37
N THR A 95 -8.66 17.60 -26.16
CA THR A 95 -8.21 16.31 -26.69
C THR A 95 -8.16 15.20 -25.64
N GLU A 96 -8.38 15.53 -24.36
CA GLU A 96 -8.28 14.62 -23.22
C GLU A 96 -6.90 13.94 -23.06
N LEU A 97 -5.88 14.36 -23.82
CA LEU A 97 -4.49 13.91 -23.67
C LEU A 97 -3.81 14.67 -22.52
N GLU A 98 -2.67 14.17 -22.01
CA GLU A 98 -1.91 14.86 -20.97
C GLU A 98 -1.50 16.27 -21.43
N ALA A 99 -1.80 17.32 -20.67
CA ALA A 99 -1.51 18.69 -21.06
C ALA A 99 -0.43 19.32 -20.16
N PRO A 100 0.83 19.38 -20.61
CA PRO A 100 1.92 19.96 -19.85
C PRO A 100 1.89 21.49 -19.78
N TYR A 101 1.07 22.16 -20.61
CA TYR A 101 1.02 23.61 -20.71
C TYR A 101 -0.38 24.17 -20.45
N THR A 102 -0.45 25.40 -19.97
CA THR A 102 -1.69 26.15 -19.71
C THR A 102 -1.56 27.55 -20.31
N ASP A 103 -2.57 27.98 -21.06
CA ASP A 103 -2.61 29.29 -21.68
C ASP A 103 -2.94 30.38 -20.64
N PRO A 104 -2.13 31.44 -20.48
CA PRO A 104 -2.41 32.51 -19.53
C PRO A 104 -3.62 33.39 -19.90
N ALA A 105 -4.07 33.37 -21.16
CA ALA A 105 -5.22 34.17 -21.60
C ALA A 105 -6.56 33.50 -21.26
N THR A 106 -6.71 32.23 -21.66
CA THR A 106 -7.96 31.47 -21.49
C THR A 106 -7.99 30.59 -20.24
N GLY A 107 -6.82 30.26 -19.69
CA GLY A 107 -6.69 29.26 -18.61
C GLY A 107 -6.86 27.81 -19.10
N LEU A 108 -7.04 27.58 -20.40
CA LEU A 108 -7.18 26.25 -20.97
C LEU A 108 -5.84 25.50 -21.01
N ARG A 109 -5.92 24.19 -20.82
CA ARG A 109 -4.76 23.30 -20.89
C ARG A 109 -4.65 22.67 -22.27
N TYR A 110 -3.44 22.63 -22.82
CA TYR A 110 -3.18 22.09 -24.16
C TYR A 110 -1.96 21.16 -24.20
N HIS A 111 -2.01 20.20 -25.12
CA HIS A 111 -0.95 19.20 -25.32
C HIS A 111 0.14 19.69 -26.28
N ASP A 112 -0.25 20.19 -27.44
CA ASP A 112 0.63 20.51 -28.55
C ASP A 112 0.27 21.84 -29.25
N LYS A 113 1.11 22.26 -30.21
CA LYS A 113 0.97 23.54 -30.90
C LYS A 113 -0.30 23.64 -31.75
N SER A 114 -0.78 22.52 -32.30
CA SER A 114 -1.99 22.54 -33.14
C SER A 114 -3.22 22.92 -32.31
N VAL A 115 -3.30 22.40 -31.08
CA VAL A 115 -4.36 22.75 -30.12
C VAL A 115 -4.23 24.19 -29.65
N TYR A 116 -3.02 24.70 -29.43
CA TYR A 116 -2.82 26.10 -29.06
C TYR A 116 -3.28 27.07 -30.18
N GLU A 117 -3.01 26.75 -31.44
CA GLU A 117 -3.48 27.56 -32.57
C GLU A 117 -5.01 27.59 -32.65
N LEU A 118 -5.68 26.46 -32.41
CA LEU A 118 -7.14 26.40 -32.32
C LEU A 118 -7.69 27.26 -31.18
N ILE A 119 -7.10 27.18 -29.98
CA ILE A 119 -7.54 27.93 -28.79
C ILE A 119 -7.30 29.44 -28.96
N LYS A 120 -6.22 29.84 -29.64
CA LYS A 120 -5.86 31.25 -29.83
C LYS A 120 -6.91 32.04 -30.63
N ASP A 121 -7.68 31.35 -31.46
CA ASP A 121 -8.74 31.94 -32.28
C ASP A 121 -10.09 32.06 -31.54
N TRP A 122 -10.18 31.59 -30.29
CA TRP A 122 -11.40 31.64 -29.45
C TRP A 122 -11.47 32.91 -28.60
#